data_AF-G3IN02-F1
#
_entry.id   AF-G3IN02-F1
#
_cell.length_a   1.000
_cell.length_b   1.000
_cell.length_c   1.000
_cell.angle_alpha   90.00
_cell.angle_beta   90.00
_cell.angle_gamma   90.00
#
_symmetry.space_group_name_H-M   'P 1'
#
loop_
_entity.id
_entity.type
_entity.pdbx_description
1 polymer ?
#
loop_
_entity_poly.entity_id
_entity_poly.type
_entity_poly.pdbx_seq_one_letter_code
_entity_poly.pdbx_strand_id
1 'polypeptide(L)'
;TLVGASSTIKFFTEAIMGHQFQEVELDKDEPQPGDLFLFKLQSPRAQWFGAHVGVYCGHGEIIHFEGRTSGDGGLQTLLGYCEGVVCKQGHRALQRSRRLWRVLRRRGGINPVELECRVREAMDSDPPPYHPTSSNCVHFALNLLGMDLVRTSLV
;
A
#
# COMPACT_ATOMS: atom_id res chain seq x y z
N THR A 1 9.47 -16.24 -32.19
CA THR A 1 9.63 -14.92 -31.55
C THR A 1 8.27 -14.29 -31.42
N LEU A 2 7.68 -14.29 -30.23
CA LEU A 2 6.57 -13.41 -29.88
C LEU A 2 6.87 -12.86 -28.50
N VAL A 3 6.79 -11.54 -28.44
CA VAL A 3 7.28 -10.65 -27.38
C VAL A 3 6.76 -11.08 -26.02
N GLY A 4 7.69 -11.26 -25.08
CA GLY A 4 7.40 -11.48 -23.68
C GLY A 4 6.56 -10.33 -23.14
N ALA A 5 5.30 -10.62 -22.81
CA ALA A 5 4.54 -9.81 -21.90
C ALA A 5 5.24 -9.90 -20.54
N SER A 6 6.17 -8.96 -20.31
CA SER A 6 6.73 -8.68 -18.99
C SER A 6 5.58 -8.14 -18.16
N SER A 7 4.78 -9.06 -17.61
CA SER A 7 3.66 -8.75 -16.76
C SER A 7 4.20 -7.92 -15.60
N THR A 8 3.80 -6.66 -15.54
CA THR A 8 4.29 -5.62 -14.61
C THR A 8 3.92 -5.91 -13.14
N ILE A 9 3.60 -7.17 -12.84
CA ILE A 9 3.36 -7.74 -11.51
C ILE A 9 4.71 -8.01 -10.81
N LYS A 10 5.67 -7.08 -10.94
CA LYS A 10 6.77 -6.92 -9.99
C LYS A 10 6.35 -5.83 -9.00
N PHE A 11 5.23 -6.07 -8.32
CA PHE A 11 4.66 -5.16 -7.34
C PHE A 11 5.62 -5.03 -6.15
N PHE A 12 6.06 -3.80 -5.89
CA PHE A 12 7.07 -3.45 -4.89
C PHE A 12 8.45 -4.07 -5.19
N THR A 13 9.17 -3.49 -6.15
CA THR A 13 10.55 -3.90 -6.48
C THR A 13 11.43 -3.94 -5.23
N GLU A 14 12.19 -5.02 -5.06
CA GLU A 14 13.30 -5.11 -4.10
C GLU A 14 14.25 -3.90 -4.18
N ALA A 15 14.34 -3.25 -5.34
CA ALA A 15 15.09 -2.02 -5.56
C ALA A 15 14.66 -0.84 -4.65
N ILE A 16 13.35 -0.64 -4.43
CA ILE A 16 12.82 0.38 -3.50
C ILE A 16 13.12 -0.05 -2.06
N MET A 17 12.98 -1.35 -1.76
CA MET A 17 13.19 -1.91 -0.42
C MET A 17 14.65 -1.82 0.03
N GLY A 18 15.63 -2.05 -0.85
CA GLY A 18 17.03 -2.22 -0.44
C GLY A 18 17.74 -0.96 0.07
N HIS A 19 17.39 0.22 -0.44
CA HIS A 19 18.09 1.48 -0.12
C HIS A 19 17.29 2.37 0.83
N GLN A 20 15.98 2.52 0.60
CA GLN A 20 15.16 3.52 1.30
C GLN A 20 14.46 2.97 2.54
N PHE A 21 14.30 1.66 2.61
CA PHE A 21 13.59 0.98 3.68
C PHE A 21 14.46 -0.08 4.36
N GLN A 22 14.06 -0.47 5.56
CA GLN A 22 14.60 -1.60 6.29
C GLN A 22 13.44 -2.41 6.87
N GLU A 23 13.59 -3.72 6.97
CA GLU A 23 12.61 -4.55 7.67
C GLU A 23 12.74 -4.37 9.18
N VAL A 24 11.59 -4.39 9.88
CA VAL A 24 11.53 -4.28 11.34
C VAL A 24 10.67 -5.40 11.92
N GLU A 25 11.09 -5.94 13.06
CA GLU A 25 10.34 -6.93 13.83
C GLU A 25 9.36 -6.20 14.78
N LEU A 26 8.12 -6.70 14.87
CA LEU A 26 7.06 -6.11 15.70
C LEU A 26 7.06 -6.62 17.15
N ASP A 27 7.87 -7.63 17.47
CA ASP A 27 7.65 -8.47 18.66
C ASP A 27 8.03 -7.81 19.99
N LYS A 28 8.50 -6.55 19.98
CA LYS A 28 8.95 -5.85 21.19
C LYS A 28 8.44 -4.41 21.33
N ASP A 29 8.19 -3.71 20.23
CA ASP A 29 7.86 -2.29 20.24
C ASP A 29 6.56 -2.02 19.46
N GLU A 30 5.84 -0.97 19.85
CA GLU A 30 4.74 -0.47 19.03
C GLU A 30 5.27 0.00 17.66
N PRO A 31 4.54 -0.23 16.55
CA PRO A 31 4.96 0.29 15.26
C PRO A 31 5.16 1.82 15.31
N GLN A 32 6.09 2.32 14.51
CA GLN A 32 6.31 3.76 14.41
C GLN A 32 5.42 4.35 13.31
N PRO A 33 4.89 5.58 13.50
CA PRO A 33 4.22 6.31 12.43
C PRO A 33 5.08 6.36 11.16
N GLY A 34 4.52 5.90 10.05
CA GLY A 34 5.20 5.77 8.76
C GLY A 34 5.69 4.35 8.43
N ASP A 35 5.60 3.39 9.37
CA ASP A 35 5.91 1.99 9.08
C ASP A 35 4.92 1.43 8.04
N LEU A 36 5.47 0.79 7.00
CA LEU A 36 4.71 0.12 5.95
C LEU A 36 4.38 -1.31 6.36
N PHE A 37 3.10 -1.64 6.40
CA PHE A 37 2.60 -2.98 6.62
C PHE A 37 2.29 -3.63 5.27
N LEU A 38 3.03 -4.69 4.95
CA LEU A 38 2.84 -5.46 3.72
C LEU A 38 2.06 -6.72 4.05
N PHE A 39 0.86 -6.86 3.49
CA PHE A 39 0.01 -8.04 3.63
C PHE A 39 -0.01 -8.83 2.33
N LYS A 40 -0.04 -10.15 2.41
CA LYS A 40 -0.02 -10.99 1.21
C LYS A 40 -1.35 -10.91 0.45
N LEU A 41 -1.31 -10.62 -0.85
CA LEU A 41 -2.46 -10.81 -1.73
C LEU A 41 -2.54 -12.28 -2.15
N GLN A 42 -3.60 -12.97 -1.73
CA GLN A 42 -3.93 -14.30 -2.22
C GLN A 42 -4.98 -14.19 -3.32
N SER A 43 -4.75 -14.83 -4.47
CA SER A 43 -5.83 -15.04 -5.44
C SER A 43 -6.71 -16.24 -5.03
N PRO A 44 -7.91 -16.40 -5.64
CA PRO A 44 -8.75 -17.58 -5.43
C PRO A 44 -8.05 -18.92 -5.74
N ARG A 45 -6.96 -18.90 -6.52
CA ARG A 45 -6.11 -20.06 -6.83
C ARG A 45 -4.95 -20.26 -5.84
N ALA A 46 -4.98 -19.60 -4.69
CA ALA A 46 -4.01 -19.72 -3.59
C ALA A 46 -2.54 -19.40 -3.96
N GLN A 47 -2.28 -18.75 -5.09
CA GLN A 47 -0.95 -18.31 -5.51
C GLN A 47 -0.75 -16.82 -5.18
N TRP A 48 0.46 -16.47 -4.76
CA TRP A 48 0.87 -15.10 -4.44
C TRP A 48 1.06 -14.28 -5.71
N PHE A 49 0.44 -13.11 -5.79
CA PHE A 49 0.63 -12.16 -6.89
C PHE A 49 1.09 -10.75 -6.47
N GLY A 50 1.22 -10.48 -5.17
CA GLY A 50 1.66 -9.16 -4.70
C GLY A 50 1.42 -8.95 -3.22
N ALA A 51 1.62 -7.70 -2.78
CA ALA A 51 1.31 -7.27 -1.43
C ALA A 51 0.28 -6.13 -1.43
N HIS A 52 -0.65 -6.16 -0.48
CA HIS A 52 -1.43 -5.01 -0.08
C HIS A 52 -0.61 -4.19 0.90
N VAL A 53 -0.56 -2.88 0.74
CA VAL A 53 0.28 -2.00 1.56
C VAL A 53 -0.59 -1.02 2.35
N GLY A 54 -0.30 -0.89 3.64
CA GLY A 54 -0.85 0.16 4.49
C GLY A 54 0.27 0.87 5.25
N VAL A 55 -0.01 2.08 5.73
CA VAL A 55 0.90 2.89 6.54
C VAL A 55 0.37 2.95 7.95
N TYR A 56 1.18 2.60 8.94
CA TYR A 56 0.84 2.83 10.34
C TYR A 56 0.87 4.34 10.63
N CYS A 57 -0.24 4.87 11.14
CA CYS A 57 -0.45 6.32 11.31
C CYS A 57 -0.55 6.74 12.78
N GLY A 58 -0.09 5.89 13.70
CA GLY A 58 -0.19 6.10 15.15
C GLY A 58 -1.45 5.51 15.76
N HIS A 59 -1.50 5.49 17.09
CA HIS A 59 -2.67 5.10 17.89
C HIS A 59 -3.22 3.69 17.57
N GLY A 60 -2.35 2.78 17.15
CA GLY A 60 -2.76 1.43 16.77
C GLY A 60 -3.48 1.33 15.43
N GLU A 61 -3.41 2.35 14.56
CA GLU A 61 -4.17 2.40 13.31
C GLU A 61 -3.28 2.36 12.06
N ILE A 62 -3.77 1.66 11.03
CA ILE A 62 -3.19 1.60 9.69
C ILE A 62 -4.16 2.30 8.73
N ILE A 63 -3.65 3.27 7.98
CA ILE A 63 -4.34 3.85 6.82
C ILE A 63 -3.91 3.12 5.55
N HIS A 64 -4.85 2.77 4.69
CA HIS A 64 -4.58 2.03 3.45
C HIS A 64 -5.63 2.35 2.39
N PHE A 65 -5.29 2.06 1.14
CA PHE A 65 -6.13 2.34 -0.02
C PHE A 65 -6.49 1.06 -0.76
N GLU A 66 -7.76 0.83 -1.00
CA GLU A 66 -8.26 -0.37 -1.68
C GLU A 66 -9.40 -0.07 -2.65
N GLY A 67 -9.61 -0.97 -3.61
CA GLY A 67 -10.76 -0.90 -4.49
C GLY A 67 -11.99 -1.50 -3.81
N ARG A 68 -13.11 -0.81 -3.86
CA ARG A 68 -14.40 -1.35 -3.43
C ARG A 68 -14.81 -2.45 -4.40
N THR A 69 -14.94 -3.68 -3.90
CA THR A 69 -15.59 -4.74 -4.67
C THR A 69 -17.08 -4.61 -4.45
N SER A 70 -17.78 -4.06 -5.45
CA SER A 70 -19.25 -4.07 -5.49
C SER A 70 -19.72 -5.53 -5.36
N GLY A 71 -20.58 -5.83 -4.39
CA GLY A 71 -21.11 -7.19 -4.15
C GLY A 71 -21.98 -7.73 -5.30
N ASP A 72 -22.11 -7.00 -6.40
CA ASP A 72 -22.90 -7.37 -7.56
C ASP A 72 -22.02 -7.40 -8.83
N GLY A 73 -21.84 -8.62 -9.34
CA GLY A 73 -21.61 -8.97 -10.75
C GLY A 73 -20.50 -8.27 -11.55
N GLY A 74 -19.35 -8.92 -11.68
CA GLY A 74 -18.60 -9.22 -12.92
C GLY A 74 -18.17 -8.12 -13.93
N LEU A 75 -18.90 -7.01 -14.08
CA LEU A 75 -18.74 -6.03 -15.14
C LEU A 75 -17.74 -4.91 -14.78
N GLN A 76 -17.63 -4.52 -13.51
CA GLN A 76 -16.57 -3.59 -13.07
C GLN A 76 -15.17 -4.22 -13.19
N THR A 77 -15.05 -5.52 -12.92
CA THR A 77 -13.83 -6.31 -13.13
C THR A 77 -13.42 -6.34 -14.61
N LEU A 78 -14.38 -6.29 -15.54
CA LEU A 78 -14.14 -6.27 -16.99
C LEU A 78 -13.61 -4.91 -17.50
N LEU A 79 -13.87 -3.81 -16.79
CA LEU A 79 -13.47 -2.45 -17.18
C LEU A 79 -12.18 -1.96 -16.52
N GLY A 80 -11.61 -2.70 -15.57
CA GLY A 80 -10.31 -2.43 -14.98
C GLY A 80 -10.26 -1.31 -13.93
N TYR A 81 -11.40 -0.68 -13.59
CA TYR A 81 -11.48 0.38 -12.59
C TYR A 81 -12.58 0.07 -11.57
N CYS A 82 -12.22 0.15 -10.29
CA CYS A 82 -13.17 0.07 -9.17
C CYS A 82 -13.11 1.39 -8.38
N GLU A 83 -14.18 1.72 -7.66
CA GLU A 83 -14.19 2.84 -6.71
C GLU A 83 -13.01 2.69 -5.74
N GLY A 84 -12.18 3.73 -5.60
CA GLY A 84 -11.11 3.75 -4.61
C GLY A 84 -11.66 4.12 -3.24
N VAL A 85 -11.15 3.50 -2.18
CA VAL A 85 -11.55 3.78 -0.80
C VAL A 85 -10.30 3.91 0.07
N VAL A 86 -10.21 5.02 0.78
CA VAL A 86 -9.21 5.21 1.85
C VAL A 86 -9.83 4.72 3.16
N CYS A 87 -9.16 3.76 3.76
CA CYS A 87 -9.60 3.09 4.98
C CYS A 87 -8.60 3.35 6.09
N LYS A 88 -9.09 3.66 7.30
CA LYS A 88 -8.30 3.65 8.53
C LYS A 88 -8.81 2.53 9.44
N GLN A 89 -7.94 1.58 9.81
CA GLN A 89 -8.32 0.38 10.55
C GLN A 89 -7.30 0.03 11.63
N GLY A 90 -7.75 -0.53 12.76
CA GLY A 90 -6.85 -0.99 13.82
C GLY A 90 -5.88 -2.07 13.31
N HIS A 91 -4.58 -1.90 13.58
CA HIS A 91 -3.53 -2.76 13.03
C HIS A 91 -3.68 -4.24 13.41
N ARG A 92 -4.09 -4.53 14.66
CA ARG A 92 -4.41 -5.89 15.13
C ARG A 92 -5.63 -6.47 14.42
N ALA A 93 -6.66 -5.66 14.16
CA ALA A 93 -7.85 -6.11 13.45
C ALA A 93 -7.50 -6.45 12.00
N LEU A 94 -6.73 -5.59 11.33
CA LEU A 94 -6.29 -5.82 9.96
C LEU A 94 -5.45 -7.09 9.84
N GLN A 95 -4.52 -7.34 10.76
CA GLN A 95 -3.71 -8.57 10.81
C GLN A 95 -4.52 -9.85 11.06
N ARG A 96 -5.70 -9.78 11.69
CA ARG A 96 -6.60 -10.95 11.81
C ARG A 96 -7.26 -11.30 10.48
N SER A 97 -7.54 -10.29 9.66
CA SER A 97 -8.21 -10.47 8.36
C SER A 97 -7.24 -10.73 7.20
N ARG A 98 -5.98 -10.30 7.32
CA ARG A 98 -4.98 -10.38 6.26
C ARG A 98 -3.67 -10.94 6.80
N ARG A 99 -3.06 -11.87 6.06
CA ARG A 99 -1.78 -12.46 6.45
C ARG A 99 -0.65 -11.43 6.26
N LEU A 100 -0.12 -10.92 7.37
CA LEU A 100 1.06 -10.07 7.37
C LEU A 100 2.24 -10.79 6.70
N TRP A 101 3.02 -10.05 5.92
CA TRP A 101 4.25 -10.53 5.30
C TRP A 101 5.48 -9.93 5.98
N ARG A 102 5.59 -8.60 5.96
CA ARG A 102 6.73 -7.83 6.48
C ARG A 102 6.24 -6.48 6.97
N VAL A 103 7.03 -5.85 7.83
CA VAL A 103 6.92 -4.43 8.16
C VAL A 103 8.20 -3.75 7.74
N LEU A 104 8.07 -2.63 7.02
CA LEU A 104 9.21 -1.86 6.52
C LEU A 104 9.20 -0.46 7.12
N ARG A 105 10.37 0.01 7.58
CA ARG A 105 10.58 1.37 8.08
C ARG A 105 11.46 2.15 7.13
N ARG A 106 11.10 3.39 6.83
CA ARG A 106 11.93 4.30 6.03
C ARG A 106 13.21 4.65 6.81
N ARG A 107 14.38 4.44 6.19
CA ARG A 107 15.68 4.72 6.83
C ARG A 107 15.92 6.21 7.13
N GLY A 108 15.38 7.10 6.31
CA GLY A 108 15.47 8.55 6.53
C GLY A 108 14.49 9.11 7.57
N GLY A 109 13.73 8.25 8.26
CA GLY A 109 12.64 8.67 9.14
C GLY A 109 11.47 9.30 8.37
N ILE A 110 10.44 9.68 9.11
CA ILE A 110 9.25 10.38 8.63
C ILE A 110 8.98 11.56 9.57
N ASN A 111 8.68 12.73 9.02
CA ASN A 111 8.20 13.85 9.81
C ASN A 111 6.77 13.54 10.31
N PRO A 112 6.54 13.38 11.61
CA PRO A 112 5.24 12.96 12.13
C PRO A 112 4.13 13.98 11.86
N VAL A 113 4.45 15.28 11.89
CA VAL A 113 3.48 16.35 11.64
C VAL A 113 3.02 16.35 10.19
N GLU A 114 3.95 16.18 9.25
CA GLU A 114 3.60 16.06 7.83
C GLU A 114 2.80 14.79 7.54
N LEU A 115 3.17 13.67 8.17
CA LEU A 115 2.42 12.42 8.03
C LEU A 115 0.99 12.60 8.53
N GLU A 116 0.80 13.20 9.71
CA GLU A 116 -0.53 13.47 10.26
C GLU A 116 -1.35 14.39 9.35
N CYS A 117 -0.76 15.44 8.81
CA CYS A 117 -1.43 16.30 7.83
C CYS A 117 -1.86 15.52 6.59
N ARG A 118 -0.98 14.72 5.98
CA ARG A 118 -1.32 13.91 4.80
C ARG A 118 -2.35 12.82 5.11
N VAL A 119 -2.32 12.23 6.30
CA VAL A 119 -3.35 11.27 6.76
C VAL A 119 -4.71 11.93 6.82
N ARG A 120 -4.80 13.13 7.43
CA ARG A 120 -6.04 13.89 7.51
C ARG A 120 -6.54 14.28 6.11
N GLU A 121 -5.67 14.83 5.27
CA GLU A 121 -6.01 15.17 3.88
C GLU A 121 -6.52 13.96 3.09
N ALA A 122 -5.87 12.79 3.23
CA ALA A 122 -6.27 11.57 2.56
C ALA A 122 -7.64 11.03 3.02
N MET A 123 -8.01 11.28 4.28
CA MET A 123 -9.33 10.89 4.82
C MET A 123 -10.43 11.88 4.45
N ASP A 124 -10.09 13.16 4.29
CA ASP A 124 -11.05 14.23 3.99
C ASP A 124 -11.31 14.42 2.49
N SER A 125 -10.43 13.88 1.63
CA SER A 125 -10.50 14.04 0.17
C SER A 125 -11.23 12.88 -0.51
N ASP A 126 -11.87 13.15 -1.64
CA ASP A 126 -12.37 12.10 -2.54
C ASP A 126 -11.19 11.35 -3.15
N PRO A 127 -11.07 10.03 -2.93
CA PRO A 127 -9.96 9.27 -3.47
C PRO A 127 -10.09 9.06 -4.98
N PRO A 128 -8.95 8.91 -5.70
CA PRO A 128 -9.01 8.55 -7.10
C PRO A 128 -9.59 7.13 -7.28
N PRO A 129 -10.07 6.76 -8.47
CA PRO A 129 -10.41 5.38 -8.78
C PRO A 129 -9.24 4.43 -8.53
N TYR A 130 -9.54 3.24 -8.03
CA TYR A 130 -8.54 2.20 -7.86
C TYR A 130 -8.23 1.56 -9.21
N HIS A 131 -6.94 1.48 -9.52
CA HIS A 131 -6.40 0.76 -10.68
C HIS A 131 -5.21 -0.11 -10.26
N PRO A 132 -5.21 -1.43 -10.54
CA PRO A 132 -4.20 -2.36 -10.04
C PRO A 132 -2.75 -1.97 -10.31
N THR A 133 -2.45 -1.21 -11.37
CA THR A 133 -1.06 -0.87 -11.75
C THR A 133 -0.70 0.60 -11.61
N SER A 134 -1.65 1.53 -11.59
CA SER A 134 -1.38 2.98 -11.69
C SER A 134 -1.99 3.82 -10.57
N SER A 135 -2.94 3.27 -9.80
CA SER A 135 -3.59 3.93 -8.68
C SER A 135 -3.98 2.86 -7.67
N ASN A 136 -3.01 2.41 -6.87
CA ASN A 136 -3.20 1.28 -5.95
C ASN A 136 -2.61 1.59 -4.55
N CYS A 137 -2.73 0.62 -3.65
CA CYS A 137 -2.24 0.72 -2.27
C CYS A 137 -0.76 1.14 -2.15
N VAL A 138 0.10 0.74 -3.11
CA VAL A 138 1.52 1.10 -3.13
C VAL A 138 1.72 2.58 -3.43
N HIS A 139 1.07 3.08 -4.47
CA HIS A 139 1.16 4.49 -4.86
C HIS A 139 0.65 5.39 -3.73
N PHE A 140 -0.49 5.02 -3.15
CA PHE A 140 -1.07 5.71 -2.00
C PHE A 140 -0.09 5.75 -0.82
N ALA A 141 0.47 4.61 -0.42
CA ALA A 141 1.37 4.54 0.73
C ALA A 141 2.62 5.39 0.50
N LEU A 142 3.24 5.34 -0.69
CA LEU A 142 4.43 6.12 -0.99
C LEU A 142 4.14 7.63 -1.04
N ASN A 143 3.02 8.04 -1.63
CA ASN A 143 2.57 9.42 -1.62
C ASN A 143 2.37 9.94 -0.18
N LEU A 144 1.76 9.12 0.69
CA LEU A 144 1.57 9.46 2.10
C LEU A 144 2.89 9.66 2.85
N LEU A 145 3.94 8.91 2.48
CA LEU A 145 5.29 9.09 3.02
C LEU A 145 6.06 10.25 2.38
N GLY A 146 5.45 11.04 1.49
CA GLY A 146 6.10 12.13 0.75
C GLY A 146 7.16 11.62 -0.21
N MET A 147 6.95 10.42 -0.77
CA MET A 147 7.84 9.79 -1.74
C MET A 147 7.19 9.85 -3.11
N ASP A 148 7.48 10.94 -3.84
CA ASP A 148 7.04 11.09 -5.22
C ASP A 148 7.77 10.06 -6.10
N LEU A 149 7.05 9.02 -6.54
CA LEU A 149 7.54 8.12 -7.60
C LEU A 149 7.73 8.84 -8.96
N VAL A 150 7.31 10.11 -9.07
CA VAL A 150 7.24 10.87 -10.33
C VAL A 150 8.46 11.79 -10.56
N ARG A 151 9.49 11.79 -9.70
CA ARG A 151 10.70 12.63 -9.88
C ARG A 151 12.04 11.90 -9.84
N THR A 152 12.10 10.67 -10.33
CA THR A 152 13.38 10.02 -10.70
C THR A 152 13.45 9.74 -12.19
N SER A 153 13.19 10.78 -12.99
CA SER A 153 13.65 10.87 -14.37
C SER A 153 14.01 12.32 -14.64
N LEU A 154 15.27 12.55 -15.04
CA LEU A 154 15.96 13.81 -15.35
C LEU A 154 16.95 14.30 -14.27
N VAL A 155 18.09 13.60 -14.22
CA VAL A 155 19.39 14.27 -14.45
C VAL A 155 20.09 13.51 -15.56
#